data_AF-A0A2W4LAT6-F1
#
_entry.id   AF-A0A2W4LAT6-F1
#
_cell.length_a   1.000
_cell.length_b   1.000
_cell.length_c   1.000
_cell.angle_alpha   90.00
_cell.angle_beta   90.00
_cell.angle_gamma   90.00
#
_symmetry.space_group_name_H-M   'P 1'
#
loop_
_entity.id
_entity.type
_entity.pdbx_description
1 polymer ?
#
loop_
_entity_poly.entity_id
_entity_poly.type
_entity_poly.pdbx_seq_one_letter_code
_entity_poly.pdbx_strand_id
1 'polypeptide(L)'
;MLTRLRSSPIVLGALLSSRAVLAQPAEAPAEKPAAPAQQPAAPAPPPEDEAPAPADPQTRPAPPAAPAHPRAGPDPPPPPLPTGPLFTDPGADAAAIESLRRQQQAPATPEGGAGATDIYARDWWTYARPIIELHGYFRVRAELFHQFSLGRIDAPDAALWPRPPDDSFVDATGVPLGPDLCTPEEADTGSSDDPTNLVGCKNATQAGANLRLRLDPEIRISDNLRIAAQIDLLDNVVLGSTPRGYANGPAESGGYAVLERGGSDAVAFFDQTLSPPRSGVNSLSDSIHVKRAWAEYATPIGELRFGRMPHHWGLGMLYNAGDGIDDDFQSTIDRLQFVTSIKPLDLYVSASWDFPSEGAVTWRDEQGQAYDTAQLDDVDQWVFSVARLQSPELTRLALSRGNVVVNAGAQLTYRTQLLASDFSGTCTEEGTGAPALDCVPGSLGFTRRDATYWIPDIWLQVLYGGFRFEIEAATVQGVLGSTSVNQGPPQPRFDISQWGFAAEIEQRLVEDRLRLGFDFGWASGDPDVDGLTPQPGPTFGQLGDNTIETFRFNPSYRIDLILYRNILQRV
;
A
#
# COMPACT_ATOMS: atom_id res chain seq x y z
N MET A 1 59.60 32.41 27.66
CA MET A 1 60.86 31.71 27.96
C MET A 1 60.61 30.22 27.68
N LEU A 2 60.96 29.70 26.49
CA LEU A 2 62.23 28.99 26.18
C LEU A 2 62.30 27.63 26.94
N THR A 3 62.43 26.42 26.36
CA THR A 3 62.80 25.96 25.00
C THR A 3 62.71 24.41 24.88
N ARG A 4 62.20 23.89 23.73
CA ARG A 4 62.65 22.76 22.82
C ARG A 4 63.01 21.36 23.39
N LEU A 5 62.86 20.23 22.68
CA LEU A 5 63.20 19.81 21.29
C LEU A 5 62.20 18.73 20.76
N ARG A 6 61.64 18.78 19.53
CA ARG A 6 62.11 18.38 18.17
C ARG A 6 62.31 16.86 17.93
N SER A 7 61.54 16.28 16.99
CA SER A 7 62.01 15.87 15.63
C SER A 7 60.99 15.05 14.82
N SER A 8 60.66 15.51 13.60
CA SER A 8 60.10 14.70 12.49
C SER A 8 61.24 14.08 11.65
N PRO A 9 60.93 13.14 10.72
CA PRO A 9 60.95 13.54 9.31
C PRO A 9 59.84 12.94 8.43
N ILE A 10 59.73 13.56 7.26
CA ILE A 10 58.82 13.42 6.12
C ILE A 10 59.26 12.27 5.19
N VAL A 11 58.32 11.53 4.58
CA VAL A 11 58.43 11.09 3.17
C VAL A 11 57.06 11.16 2.47
N LEU A 12 57.11 11.79 1.30
CA LEU A 12 56.08 12.08 0.31
C LEU A 12 55.86 10.86 -0.60
N GLY A 13 54.61 10.50 -0.90
CA GLY A 13 54.27 9.43 -1.86
C GLY A 13 52.91 9.68 -2.50
N ALA A 14 52.94 9.98 -3.80
CA ALA A 14 51.81 10.40 -4.63
C ALA A 14 50.80 9.29 -4.92
N LEU A 15 49.52 9.65 -5.01
CA LEU A 15 48.49 8.85 -5.68
C LEU A 15 47.62 9.78 -6.55
N LEU A 16 47.61 9.47 -7.84
CA LEU A 16 46.91 10.14 -8.92
C LEU A 16 45.40 10.00 -8.74
N SER A 17 44.67 11.12 -8.76
CA SER A 17 43.23 11.16 -9.02
C SER A 17 43.00 11.71 -10.42
N SER A 18 42.70 10.85 -11.39
CA SER A 18 42.22 11.25 -12.71
C SER A 18 40.72 11.54 -12.66
N ARG A 19 40.35 12.81 -12.51
CA ARG A 19 39.01 13.33 -12.83
C ARG A 19 39.04 13.80 -14.30
N ALA A 20 38.20 13.20 -15.14
CA ALA A 20 37.95 13.69 -16.48
C ALA A 20 37.07 14.94 -16.39
N VAL A 21 37.67 16.09 -16.69
CA VAL A 21 37.00 17.38 -16.91
C VAL A 21 36.60 17.41 -18.38
N LEU A 22 35.29 17.40 -18.65
CA LEU A 22 34.76 17.79 -19.97
C LEU A 22 34.59 19.31 -19.98
N ALA A 23 35.21 19.92 -20.99
CA ALA A 23 35.36 21.34 -21.17
C ALA A 23 34.03 22.06 -21.42
N GLN A 24 33.83 23.19 -20.74
CA GLN A 24 32.89 24.24 -21.13
C GLN A 24 33.39 24.95 -22.40
N PRO A 25 32.53 25.20 -23.42
CA PRO A 25 32.83 26.16 -24.46
C PRO A 25 32.64 27.60 -23.96
N ALA A 26 33.49 28.48 -24.50
CA ALA A 26 33.75 29.85 -24.07
C ALA A 26 32.57 30.83 -24.23
N GLU A 27 32.54 31.82 -23.32
CA GLU A 27 31.71 33.04 -23.38
C GLU A 27 31.97 33.86 -24.66
N ALA A 28 30.88 34.19 -25.35
CA ALA A 28 30.81 35.34 -26.26
C ALA A 28 30.34 36.58 -25.48
N PRO A 29 30.75 37.81 -25.87
CA PRO A 29 30.58 39.00 -25.04
C PRO A 29 29.14 39.52 -25.03
N ALA A 30 28.78 40.07 -23.87
CA ALA A 30 27.47 40.60 -23.51
C ALA A 30 26.96 41.72 -24.43
N GLU A 31 25.72 41.56 -24.92
CA GLU A 31 24.93 42.64 -25.51
C GLU A 31 23.96 43.19 -24.43
N LYS A 32 23.93 44.52 -24.26
CA LYS A 32 23.08 45.24 -23.31
C LYS A 32 21.59 44.94 -23.58
N PRO A 33 20.74 44.74 -22.54
CA PRO A 33 19.29 44.72 -22.75
C PRO A 33 18.79 46.11 -23.14
N ALA A 34 18.12 46.17 -24.29
CA ALA A 34 17.30 47.32 -24.70
C ALA A 34 16.03 47.38 -23.82
N ALA A 35 15.60 48.60 -23.50
CA ALA A 35 14.33 48.86 -22.83
C ALA A 35 13.14 48.33 -23.66
N PRO A 36 12.09 47.76 -23.03
CA PRO A 36 10.92 47.29 -23.78
C PRO A 36 10.12 48.47 -24.37
N ALA A 37 9.86 48.39 -25.67
CA ALA A 37 8.93 49.24 -26.39
C ALA A 37 7.49 48.98 -25.94
N GLN A 38 6.72 50.05 -25.79
CA GLN A 38 5.27 50.03 -25.53
C GLN A 38 4.53 49.30 -26.67
N GLN A 39 3.76 48.27 -26.33
CA GLN A 39 2.75 47.69 -27.24
C GLN A 39 1.42 48.49 -27.16
N PRO A 40 0.68 48.65 -28.27
CA PRO A 40 -0.53 49.47 -28.31
C PRO A 40 -1.71 48.82 -27.58
N ALA A 41 -2.53 49.64 -26.94
CA ALA A 41 -3.76 49.25 -26.25
C ALA A 41 -4.75 48.51 -27.17
N ALA A 42 -5.29 47.39 -26.70
CA ALA A 42 -6.44 46.73 -27.29
C ALA A 42 -7.77 47.39 -26.81
N PRO A 43 -8.86 47.35 -27.61
CA PRO A 43 -10.08 48.11 -27.34
C PRO A 43 -10.92 47.51 -26.21
N ALA A 44 -11.68 48.36 -25.52
CA ALA A 44 -12.60 48.02 -24.44
C ALA A 44 -13.75 47.08 -24.88
N PRO A 45 -14.28 46.23 -23.98
CA PRO A 45 -15.46 45.41 -24.24
C PRO A 45 -16.76 46.25 -24.24
N PRO A 46 -17.82 45.81 -24.96
CA PRO A 46 -19.12 46.47 -24.97
C PRO A 46 -19.87 46.29 -23.62
N PRO A 47 -20.90 47.12 -23.35
CA PRO A 47 -21.60 47.13 -22.06
C PRO A 47 -22.48 45.89 -21.83
N GLU A 48 -22.65 45.57 -20.55
CA GLU A 48 -23.43 44.46 -20.00
C GLU A 48 -24.92 44.58 -20.36
N ASP A 49 -25.46 43.56 -21.05
CA ASP A 49 -26.89 43.33 -21.14
C ASP A 49 -27.34 42.50 -19.92
N GLU A 50 -28.39 42.98 -19.22
CA GLU A 50 -29.07 42.32 -18.11
C GLU A 50 -29.43 40.87 -18.43
N ALA A 51 -29.00 39.94 -17.58
CA ALA A 51 -29.52 38.58 -17.56
C ALA A 51 -30.98 38.58 -17.04
N PRO A 52 -31.93 37.89 -17.70
CA PRO A 52 -33.29 37.77 -17.20
C PRO A 52 -33.37 36.81 -16.00
N ALA A 53 -34.29 37.11 -15.09
CA ALA A 53 -34.60 36.35 -13.87
C ALA A 53 -34.91 34.85 -14.14
N PRO A 54 -34.66 33.95 -13.16
CA PRO A 54 -34.92 32.53 -13.32
C PRO A 54 -36.42 32.24 -13.44
N ALA A 55 -36.78 31.45 -14.47
CA ALA A 55 -38.13 30.95 -14.70
C ALA A 55 -38.44 29.72 -13.82
N ASP A 56 -39.65 29.71 -13.29
CA ASP A 56 -40.33 28.69 -12.48
C ASP A 56 -40.23 27.25 -13.08
N PRO A 57 -39.80 26.23 -12.33
CA PRO A 57 -39.64 24.86 -12.84
C PRO A 57 -40.96 24.09 -12.83
N GLN A 58 -41.99 24.61 -13.51
CA GLN A 58 -43.17 23.83 -13.88
C GLN A 58 -43.63 24.21 -15.28
N THR A 59 -43.00 23.60 -16.29
CA THR A 59 -43.60 23.13 -17.57
C THR A 59 -42.51 22.91 -18.63
N ARG A 60 -42.07 21.65 -18.81
CA ARG A 60 -41.61 21.16 -20.12
C ARG A 60 -42.33 19.86 -20.47
N PRO A 61 -42.91 19.74 -21.67
CA PRO A 61 -43.59 18.53 -22.12
C PRO A 61 -42.58 17.42 -22.43
N ALA A 62 -42.97 16.19 -22.12
CA ALA A 62 -42.17 14.97 -22.31
C ALA A 62 -41.86 14.70 -23.81
N PRO A 63 -40.68 14.13 -24.14
CA PRO A 63 -40.37 13.69 -25.49
C PRO A 63 -41.21 12.46 -25.90
N PRO A 64 -41.56 12.30 -27.19
CA PRO A 64 -42.45 11.24 -27.66
C PRO A 64 -41.81 9.85 -27.57
N ALA A 65 -42.61 8.88 -27.15
CA ALA A 65 -42.23 7.48 -27.00
C ALA A 65 -41.85 6.83 -28.34
N ALA A 66 -40.73 6.11 -28.34
CA ALA A 66 -40.32 5.23 -29.43
C ALA A 66 -41.29 4.03 -29.58
N PRO A 67 -41.51 3.51 -30.80
CA PRO A 67 -42.54 2.53 -31.09
C PRO A 67 -42.26 1.16 -30.46
N ALA A 68 -43.32 0.55 -29.92
CA ALA A 68 -43.30 -0.75 -29.26
C ALA A 68 -42.93 -1.88 -30.25
N HIS A 69 -41.89 -2.64 -29.91
CA HIS A 69 -41.62 -3.94 -30.53
C HIS A 69 -42.68 -4.97 -30.09
N PRO A 70 -43.11 -5.89 -30.97
CA PRO A 70 -44.14 -6.87 -30.67
C PRO A 70 -43.69 -7.86 -29.58
N ARG A 71 -44.61 -8.20 -28.68
CA ARG A 71 -44.45 -9.20 -27.61
C ARG A 71 -43.92 -10.52 -28.20
N ALA A 72 -42.71 -10.91 -27.81
CA ALA A 72 -42.25 -12.28 -27.94
C ALA A 72 -43.12 -13.18 -27.04
N GLY A 73 -43.55 -14.32 -27.58
CA GLY A 73 -44.27 -15.35 -26.82
C GLY A 73 -43.39 -16.00 -25.74
N PRO A 74 -43.95 -16.92 -24.92
CA PRO A 74 -43.20 -17.56 -23.84
C PRO A 74 -42.01 -18.34 -24.40
N ASP A 75 -40.85 -18.17 -23.78
CA ASP A 75 -39.62 -18.88 -24.13
C ASP A 75 -39.79 -20.40 -24.01
N PRO A 76 -39.19 -21.18 -24.93
CA PRO A 76 -39.15 -22.64 -24.80
C PRO A 76 -38.33 -23.02 -23.55
N PRO A 77 -38.68 -24.13 -22.86
CA PRO A 77 -37.94 -24.58 -21.70
C PRO A 77 -36.48 -24.89 -22.06
N PRO A 78 -35.54 -24.67 -21.12
CA PRO A 78 -34.12 -24.92 -21.37
C PRO A 78 -33.87 -26.40 -21.72
N PRO A 79 -32.87 -26.69 -22.56
CA PRO A 79 -32.53 -28.07 -22.92
C PRO A 79 -32.15 -28.86 -21.66
N PRO A 80 -32.51 -30.15 -21.58
CA PRO A 80 -32.16 -30.97 -20.43
C PRO A 80 -30.64 -31.06 -20.29
N LEU A 81 -30.18 -30.96 -19.04
CA LEU A 81 -28.78 -31.14 -18.65
C LEU A 81 -28.26 -32.48 -19.21
N PRO A 82 -27.03 -32.53 -19.74
CA PRO A 82 -26.44 -33.78 -20.22
C PRO A 82 -26.27 -34.73 -19.04
N THR A 83 -27.09 -35.78 -18.99
CA THR A 83 -26.92 -36.92 -18.09
C THR A 83 -25.85 -37.84 -18.68
N GLY A 84 -24.59 -37.46 -18.49
CA GLY A 84 -23.42 -38.31 -18.73
C GLY A 84 -22.70 -38.59 -17.40
N PRO A 85 -22.03 -39.76 -17.25
CA PRO A 85 -21.35 -40.10 -16.01
C PRO A 85 -20.23 -39.10 -15.67
N LEU A 86 -20.16 -38.69 -14.41
CA LEU A 86 -19.19 -37.74 -13.81
C LEU A 86 -17.75 -38.28 -13.70
N PHE A 87 -17.38 -39.27 -14.51
CA PHE A 87 -16.03 -39.83 -14.54
C PHE A 87 -15.59 -40.02 -15.99
N THR A 88 -14.50 -39.34 -16.35
CA THR A 88 -13.79 -39.52 -17.63
C THR A 88 -13.18 -40.92 -17.67
N ASP A 89 -13.29 -41.59 -18.83
CA ASP A 89 -12.64 -42.88 -19.09
C ASP A 89 -11.15 -42.64 -19.38
N PRO A 90 -10.21 -43.05 -18.50
CA PRO A 90 -8.78 -42.78 -18.67
C PRO A 90 -8.20 -43.38 -19.96
N GLY A 91 -8.84 -44.41 -20.53
CA GLY A 91 -8.40 -45.05 -21.78
C GLY A 91 -8.65 -44.20 -23.02
N ALA A 92 -9.73 -43.42 -23.03
CA ALA A 92 -10.10 -42.55 -24.15
C ALA A 92 -9.20 -41.31 -24.23
N ASP A 93 -8.83 -40.74 -23.07
CA ASP A 93 -7.96 -39.57 -22.98
C ASP A 93 -6.50 -39.93 -23.37
N ALA A 94 -6.02 -41.13 -23.03
CA ALA A 94 -4.70 -41.60 -23.42
C ALA A 94 -4.56 -41.76 -24.95
N ALA A 95 -5.59 -42.27 -25.62
CA ALA A 95 -5.60 -42.40 -27.09
C ALA A 95 -5.68 -41.04 -27.80
N ALA A 96 -6.43 -40.08 -27.23
CA ALA A 96 -6.50 -38.71 -27.73
C ALA A 96 -5.14 -37.99 -27.62
N ILE A 97 -4.43 -38.14 -26.49
CA ILE A 97 -3.10 -37.56 -26.26
C ILE A 97 -2.05 -38.16 -27.20
N GLU A 98 -2.08 -39.47 -27.44
CA GLU A 98 -1.17 -40.15 -28.38
C GLU A 98 -1.38 -39.67 -29.83
N SER A 99 -2.64 -39.41 -30.22
CA SER A 99 -2.98 -38.90 -31.55
C SER A 99 -2.50 -37.46 -31.79
N LEU A 100 -2.62 -36.60 -30.76
CA LEU A 100 -2.09 -35.23 -30.77
C LEU A 100 -0.56 -35.20 -30.84
N ARG A 101 0.10 -36.14 -30.15
CA ARG A 101 1.56 -36.26 -30.14
C ARG A 101 2.12 -36.70 -31.50
N ARG A 102 1.40 -37.53 -32.26
CA ARG A 102 1.77 -37.90 -33.64
C ARG A 102 1.57 -36.75 -34.64
N GLN A 103 0.56 -35.89 -34.42
CA GLN A 103 0.38 -34.71 -35.26
C GLN A 103 1.47 -33.65 -35.05
N GLN A 104 2.02 -33.55 -33.84
CA GLN A 104 3.13 -32.62 -33.53
C GLN A 104 4.52 -33.10 -34.01
N GLN A 105 4.67 -34.37 -34.40
CA GLN A 105 5.96 -34.94 -34.83
C GLN A 105 6.14 -35.03 -36.36
N ALA A 106 5.20 -34.50 -37.16
CA ALA A 106 5.40 -34.42 -38.61
C ALA A 106 6.40 -33.29 -38.94
N PRO A 107 7.53 -33.56 -39.63
CA PRO A 107 8.49 -32.53 -39.99
C PRO A 107 7.90 -31.59 -41.06
N ALA A 108 7.92 -30.29 -40.80
CA ALA A 108 7.54 -29.27 -41.76
C ALA A 108 8.63 -29.10 -42.83
N THR A 109 8.27 -29.28 -44.09
CA THR A 109 9.11 -28.99 -45.26
C THR A 109 9.33 -27.47 -45.35
N PRO A 110 10.57 -26.96 -45.48
CA PRO A 110 10.81 -25.52 -45.57
C PRO A 110 10.66 -25.04 -47.02
N GLU A 111 9.61 -24.28 -47.32
CA GLU A 111 9.57 -23.45 -48.52
C GLU A 111 10.00 -22.01 -48.19
N GLY A 112 11.12 -21.60 -48.80
CA GLY A 112 11.21 -20.33 -49.52
C GLY A 112 11.28 -19.01 -48.75
N GLY A 113 12.51 -18.61 -48.40
CA GLY A 113 13.08 -17.25 -48.57
C GLY A 113 12.27 -16.02 -48.14
N ALA A 114 12.58 -15.48 -46.95
CA ALA A 114 12.36 -14.07 -46.61
C ALA A 114 13.58 -13.54 -45.85
N GLY A 115 13.98 -12.30 -46.14
CA GLY A 115 15.26 -11.71 -45.72
C GLY A 115 15.37 -11.44 -44.22
N ALA A 116 16.62 -11.34 -43.75
CA ALA A 116 17.01 -11.19 -42.34
C ALA A 116 16.49 -9.94 -41.61
N THR A 117 15.70 -9.08 -42.27
CA THR A 117 15.05 -7.90 -41.69
C THR A 117 13.55 -8.08 -41.44
N ASP A 118 12.90 -9.10 -42.01
CA ASP A 118 11.49 -9.43 -41.71
C ASP A 118 11.32 -10.33 -40.47
N ILE A 119 12.43 -10.90 -39.98
CA ILE A 119 12.48 -11.82 -38.84
C ILE A 119 12.23 -11.10 -37.49
N TYR A 120 12.30 -9.76 -37.45
CA TYR A 120 12.20 -9.01 -36.18
C TYR A 120 10.84 -8.37 -35.89
N ALA A 121 9.85 -8.43 -36.79
CA ALA A 121 8.56 -7.76 -36.59
C ALA A 121 7.31 -8.65 -36.71
N ARG A 122 7.38 -9.80 -37.41
CA ARG A 122 6.19 -10.66 -37.62
C ARG A 122 6.18 -11.98 -36.83
N ASP A 123 7.31 -12.40 -36.25
CA ASP A 123 7.41 -13.72 -35.59
C ASP A 123 7.17 -13.73 -34.08
N TRP A 124 7.03 -12.56 -33.43
CA TRP A 124 6.77 -12.49 -31.99
C TRP A 124 5.37 -13.00 -31.58
N TRP A 125 4.40 -12.93 -32.49
CA TRP A 125 3.03 -13.40 -32.25
C TRP A 125 2.83 -14.91 -32.53
N THR A 126 3.76 -15.56 -33.23
CA THR A 126 3.55 -16.93 -33.72
C THR A 126 3.94 -18.01 -32.71
N TYR A 127 4.78 -17.67 -31.72
CA TYR A 127 5.32 -18.66 -30.76
C TYR A 127 5.00 -18.39 -29.29
N ALA A 128 4.62 -17.16 -28.92
CA ALA A 128 4.09 -16.86 -27.58
C ALA A 128 2.58 -16.63 -27.68
N ARG A 129 1.77 -17.64 -27.33
CA ARG A 129 0.36 -17.38 -27.07
C ARG A 129 0.30 -16.60 -25.77
N PRO A 130 -0.26 -15.39 -25.72
CA PRO A 130 -0.39 -14.68 -24.46
C PRO A 130 -1.24 -15.55 -23.53
N ILE A 131 -0.65 -15.93 -22.39
CA ILE A 131 -1.34 -16.69 -21.35
C ILE A 131 -1.78 -15.68 -20.30
N ILE A 132 -3.07 -15.70 -19.99
CA ILE A 132 -3.61 -15.01 -18.83
C ILE A 132 -3.88 -16.09 -17.80
N GLU A 133 -3.15 -16.03 -16.69
CA GLU A 133 -3.43 -16.83 -15.50
C GLU A 133 -4.10 -15.92 -14.47
N LEU A 134 -5.16 -16.41 -13.84
CA LEU A 134 -5.85 -15.68 -12.80
C LEU A 134 -5.69 -16.44 -11.49
N HIS A 135 -4.92 -15.85 -10.57
CA HIS A 135 -4.77 -16.33 -9.21
C HIS A 135 -5.59 -15.46 -8.26
N GLY A 136 -5.66 -15.85 -6.99
CA GLY A 136 -6.34 -15.07 -5.96
C GLY A 136 -7.09 -15.93 -4.95
N TYR A 137 -7.88 -15.28 -4.10
CA TYR A 137 -8.70 -15.94 -3.10
C TYR A 137 -9.96 -15.13 -2.76
N PHE A 138 -10.99 -15.85 -2.31
CA PHE A 138 -12.14 -15.25 -1.63
C PHE A 138 -12.07 -15.57 -0.14
N ARG A 139 -12.14 -14.55 0.70
CA ARG A 139 -12.09 -14.66 2.15
C ARG A 139 -13.35 -14.08 2.78
N VAL A 140 -13.87 -14.79 3.77
CA VAL A 140 -14.81 -14.27 4.76
C VAL A 140 -14.20 -14.52 6.13
N ARG A 141 -14.19 -13.50 6.99
CA ARG A 141 -13.65 -13.60 8.35
C ARG A 141 -14.68 -13.08 9.33
N ALA A 142 -15.02 -13.89 10.33
CA ALA A 142 -15.81 -13.47 11.48
C ALA A 142 -14.88 -13.19 12.65
N GLU A 143 -15.15 -12.10 13.37
CA GLU A 143 -14.33 -11.62 14.49
C GLU A 143 -15.23 -11.30 15.69
N LEU A 144 -14.75 -11.67 16.88
CA LEU A 144 -15.39 -11.38 18.16
C LEU A 144 -14.33 -10.81 19.08
N PHE A 145 -14.45 -9.52 19.37
CA PHE A 145 -13.61 -8.79 20.29
C PHE A 145 -14.40 -8.50 21.56
N HIS A 146 -14.00 -9.08 22.68
CA HIS A 146 -14.61 -8.81 23.98
C HIS A 146 -13.60 -8.16 24.91
N GLN A 147 -13.91 -6.96 25.39
CA GLN A 147 -13.09 -6.19 26.33
C GLN A 147 -11.66 -5.87 25.79
N PHE A 148 -11.53 -5.62 24.49
CA PHE A 148 -10.23 -5.27 23.87
C PHE A 148 -9.69 -3.91 24.30
N SER A 149 -10.52 -3.04 24.88
CA SER A 149 -10.08 -1.82 25.58
C SER A 149 -9.35 -2.11 26.90
N LEU A 150 -9.28 -3.38 27.33
CA LEU A 150 -8.62 -3.83 28.58
C LEU A 150 -9.13 -3.09 29.83
N GLY A 151 -10.39 -2.62 29.79
CA GLY A 151 -10.98 -1.83 30.88
C GLY A 151 -10.50 -0.38 30.95
N ARG A 152 -9.65 0.08 30.03
CA ARG A 152 -9.22 1.48 29.93
C ARG A 152 -10.40 2.38 29.59
N ILE A 153 -10.36 3.63 30.03
CA ILE A 153 -11.41 4.65 29.82
C ILE A 153 -10.82 5.88 29.14
N ASP A 154 -9.93 5.62 28.17
CA ASP A 154 -9.27 6.70 27.44
C ASP A 154 -10.29 7.48 26.60
N ALA A 155 -9.97 8.74 26.32
CA ALA A 155 -10.66 9.48 25.28
C ALA A 155 -10.50 8.74 23.92
N PRO A 156 -11.50 8.78 23.02
CA PRO A 156 -11.49 7.98 21.79
C PRO A 156 -10.28 8.21 20.88
N ASP A 157 -9.72 9.43 20.88
CA ASP A 157 -8.55 9.85 20.11
C ASP A 157 -7.20 9.38 20.70
N ALA A 158 -7.21 8.94 21.97
CA ALA A 158 -6.02 8.44 22.68
C ALA A 158 -6.14 6.95 23.05
N ALA A 159 -7.23 6.28 22.68
CA ALA A 159 -7.49 4.89 23.05
C ALA A 159 -6.66 3.92 22.21
N LEU A 160 -5.94 3.02 22.88
CA LEU A 160 -5.21 1.91 22.24
C LEU A 160 -6.16 0.98 21.45
N TRP A 161 -7.34 0.75 22.02
CA TRP A 161 -8.46 0.13 21.33
C TRP A 161 -9.73 0.87 21.75
N PRO A 162 -10.49 1.47 20.80
CA PRO A 162 -11.68 2.23 21.14
C PRO A 162 -12.73 1.30 21.75
N ARG A 163 -13.32 1.74 22.87
CA ARG A 163 -14.49 1.05 23.43
C ARG A 163 -15.63 1.03 22.41
N PRO A 164 -16.50 -0.01 22.44
CA PRO A 164 -17.68 -0.04 21.60
C PRO A 164 -18.49 1.25 21.79
N PRO A 165 -18.93 1.93 20.70
CA PRO A 165 -19.68 3.19 20.82
C PRO A 165 -21.01 3.06 21.58
N ASP A 166 -21.51 1.84 21.74
CA ASP A 166 -22.68 1.45 22.54
C ASP A 166 -22.33 1.05 23.99
N ASP A 167 -21.07 1.20 24.42
CA ASP A 167 -20.64 1.12 25.82
C ASP A 167 -20.60 2.53 26.41
N SER A 168 -21.42 2.79 27.42
CA SER A 168 -21.45 4.09 28.09
C SER A 168 -20.45 4.16 29.23
N PHE A 169 -19.58 5.16 29.21
CA PHE A 169 -18.56 5.39 30.23
C PHE A 169 -18.21 6.87 30.35
N VAL A 170 -17.56 7.23 31.44
CA VAL A 170 -16.92 8.55 31.61
C VAL A 170 -15.44 8.34 31.37
N ASP A 171 -14.88 9.09 30.43
CA ASP A 171 -13.46 8.96 30.10
C ASP A 171 -12.55 9.54 31.20
N ALA A 172 -11.24 9.37 31.05
CA ALA A 172 -10.24 9.86 32.00
C ALA A 172 -10.23 11.40 32.16
N THR A 173 -10.82 12.13 31.22
CA THR A 173 -10.96 13.60 31.26
C THR A 173 -12.27 14.06 31.91
N GLY A 174 -13.17 13.13 32.23
CA GLY A 174 -14.48 13.41 32.81
C GLY A 174 -15.59 13.62 31.77
N VAL A 175 -15.34 13.33 30.49
CA VAL A 175 -16.34 13.47 29.42
C VAL A 175 -17.18 12.18 29.35
N PRO A 176 -18.52 12.27 29.48
CA PRO A 176 -19.40 11.13 29.27
C PRO A 176 -19.48 10.78 27.78
N LEU A 177 -19.35 9.48 27.47
CA LEU A 177 -19.39 8.90 26.13
C LEU A 177 -20.35 7.72 26.10
N GLY A 178 -20.91 7.42 24.93
CA GLY A 178 -21.87 6.35 24.71
C GLY A 178 -23.34 6.76 24.94
N PRO A 179 -24.30 5.89 24.58
CA PRO A 179 -25.73 6.21 24.63
C PRO A 179 -26.36 5.96 26.00
N ASP A 180 -27.17 6.90 26.46
CA ASP A 180 -28.09 6.70 27.59
C ASP A 180 -29.45 6.18 27.08
N LEU A 181 -29.43 5.01 26.44
CA LEU A 181 -30.58 4.45 25.72
C LEU A 181 -30.98 3.03 26.16
N CYS A 182 -30.38 2.50 27.23
CA CYS A 182 -30.69 1.17 27.74
C CYS A 182 -31.52 1.24 29.01
N THR A 183 -32.37 0.25 29.26
CA THR A 183 -33.07 0.10 30.53
C THR A 183 -32.11 -0.38 31.64
N PRO A 184 -32.42 -0.18 32.94
CA PRO A 184 -31.60 -0.68 34.03
C PRO A 184 -31.35 -2.19 33.99
N GLU A 185 -32.32 -2.97 33.50
CA GLU A 185 -32.16 -4.41 33.27
C GLU A 185 -31.15 -4.70 32.15
N GLU A 186 -31.28 -4.04 30.99
CA GLU A 186 -30.34 -4.21 29.87
C GLU A 186 -28.91 -3.78 30.20
N ALA A 187 -28.74 -2.77 31.05
CA ALA A 187 -27.44 -2.27 31.49
C ALA A 187 -26.86 -3.00 32.72
N ASP A 188 -27.55 -4.00 33.28
CA ASP A 188 -27.18 -4.71 34.52
C ASP A 188 -26.95 -3.75 35.72
N THR A 189 -27.77 -2.71 35.82
CA THR A 189 -27.73 -1.72 36.91
C THR A 189 -28.97 -1.75 37.80
N GLY A 190 -29.98 -2.52 37.42
CA GLY A 190 -31.23 -2.72 38.14
C GLY A 190 -32.10 -3.77 37.47
N SER A 191 -33.37 -3.88 37.89
CA SER A 191 -34.32 -4.89 37.39
C SER A 191 -35.52 -4.25 36.67
N SER A 192 -35.38 -3.02 36.19
CA SER A 192 -36.46 -2.26 35.54
C SER A 192 -36.29 -2.38 34.02
N ASP A 193 -37.36 -2.74 33.32
CA ASP A 193 -37.46 -2.79 31.85
C ASP A 193 -38.23 -1.59 31.26
N ASP A 194 -38.57 -0.60 32.08
CA ASP A 194 -39.32 0.59 31.66
C ASP A 194 -38.49 1.45 30.68
N PRO A 195 -38.92 1.57 29.40
CA PRO A 195 -38.18 2.32 28.37
C PRO A 195 -38.24 3.84 28.56
N THR A 196 -38.93 4.33 29.59
CA THR A 196 -38.91 5.76 29.98
C THR A 196 -37.85 6.07 31.03
N ASN A 197 -37.26 5.04 31.65
CA ASN A 197 -36.17 5.14 32.62
C ASN A 197 -34.89 4.61 31.98
N LEU A 198 -34.24 5.42 31.14
CA LEU A 198 -33.04 5.02 30.41
C LEU A 198 -31.76 5.41 31.16
N VAL A 199 -30.77 4.54 31.06
CA VAL A 199 -29.42 4.67 31.63
C VAL A 199 -28.39 4.35 30.57
N GLY A 200 -27.12 4.61 30.88
CA GLY A 200 -25.99 4.29 30.02
C GLY A 200 -25.93 2.80 29.69
N CYS A 201 -25.87 2.47 28.41
CA CYS A 201 -25.68 1.11 27.93
C CYS A 201 -24.35 0.49 28.40
N LYS A 202 -24.32 -0.84 28.55
CA LYS A 202 -23.10 -1.59 28.89
C LYS A 202 -22.88 -2.70 27.88
N ASN A 203 -21.90 -2.52 27.01
CA ASN A 203 -21.52 -3.54 26.05
C ASN A 203 -20.03 -3.50 25.75
N ALA A 204 -19.27 -4.45 26.29
CA ALA A 204 -17.83 -4.56 26.02
C ALA A 204 -17.48 -5.35 24.75
N THR A 205 -18.46 -5.66 23.89
CA THR A 205 -18.31 -6.59 22.76
C THR A 205 -18.44 -5.91 21.41
N GLN A 206 -17.44 -6.08 20.54
CA GLN A 206 -17.51 -5.79 19.12
C GLN A 206 -17.48 -7.11 18.36
N ALA A 207 -18.55 -7.45 17.65
CA ALA A 207 -18.65 -8.66 16.87
C ALA A 207 -19.06 -8.31 15.42
N GLY A 208 -18.49 -9.02 14.45
CA GLY A 208 -18.82 -8.79 13.06
C GLY A 208 -18.18 -9.79 12.13
N ALA A 209 -18.39 -9.58 10.84
CA ALA A 209 -17.66 -10.30 9.81
C ALA A 209 -17.32 -9.36 8.65
N ASN A 210 -16.23 -9.64 7.96
CA ASN A 210 -15.83 -8.97 6.74
C ASN A 210 -15.58 -9.97 5.62
N LEU A 211 -15.56 -9.49 4.39
CA LEU A 211 -15.16 -10.26 3.22
C LEU A 211 -14.11 -9.52 2.39
N ARG A 212 -13.42 -10.26 1.52
CA ARG A 212 -12.50 -9.76 0.50
C ARG A 212 -12.43 -10.76 -0.65
N LEU A 213 -12.44 -10.28 -1.89
CA LEU A 213 -11.99 -11.05 -3.05
C LEU A 213 -10.71 -10.43 -3.58
N ARG A 214 -9.58 -11.13 -3.49
CA ARG A 214 -8.31 -10.72 -4.11
C ARG A 214 -8.13 -11.47 -5.41
N LEU A 215 -7.76 -10.75 -6.46
CA LEU A 215 -7.40 -11.29 -7.77
C LEU A 215 -5.97 -10.86 -8.10
N ASP A 216 -5.14 -11.84 -8.47
CA ASP A 216 -3.73 -11.66 -8.82
C ASP A 216 -3.51 -12.16 -10.26
N PRO A 217 -3.94 -11.39 -11.28
CA PRO A 217 -3.76 -11.79 -12.67
C PRO A 217 -2.29 -11.70 -13.09
N GLU A 218 -1.83 -12.71 -13.82
CA GLU A 218 -0.56 -12.73 -14.52
C GLU A 218 -0.78 -12.82 -16.03
N ILE A 219 -0.26 -11.85 -16.77
CA ILE A 219 -0.32 -11.79 -18.23
C ILE A 219 1.08 -12.03 -18.77
N ARG A 220 1.31 -13.22 -19.34
CA ARG A 220 2.57 -13.56 -20.01
C ARG A 220 2.45 -13.19 -21.47
N ILE A 221 3.07 -12.08 -21.87
CA ILE A 221 3.04 -11.58 -23.25
C ILE A 221 4.02 -12.37 -24.12
N SER A 222 5.17 -12.72 -23.56
CA SER A 222 6.21 -13.54 -24.20
C SER A 222 6.95 -14.36 -23.15
N ASP A 223 7.86 -15.23 -23.59
CA ASP A 223 8.74 -16.00 -22.68
C ASP A 223 9.56 -15.11 -21.74
N ASN A 224 9.81 -13.85 -22.13
CA ASN A 224 10.65 -12.90 -21.40
C ASN A 224 9.88 -11.72 -20.81
N LEU A 225 8.57 -11.58 -21.03
CA LEU A 225 7.79 -10.44 -20.54
C LEU A 225 6.51 -10.91 -19.84
N ARG A 226 6.42 -10.57 -18.56
CA ARG A 226 5.27 -10.82 -17.69
C ARG A 226 4.75 -9.50 -17.12
N ILE A 227 3.44 -9.35 -17.06
CA ILE A 227 2.77 -8.31 -16.29
C ILE A 227 2.01 -8.99 -15.16
N ALA A 228 2.12 -8.47 -13.95
CA ALA A 228 1.39 -8.94 -12.79
C ALA A 228 0.66 -7.76 -12.14
N ALA A 229 -0.47 -8.05 -11.51
CA ALA A 229 -1.24 -7.05 -10.78
C ALA A 229 -1.90 -7.67 -9.54
N GLN A 230 -2.35 -6.80 -8.62
CA GLN A 230 -3.15 -7.18 -7.47
C GLN A 230 -4.38 -6.28 -7.41
N ILE A 231 -5.56 -6.90 -7.44
CA ILE A 231 -6.85 -6.22 -7.44
C ILE A 231 -7.69 -6.78 -6.28
N ASP A 232 -8.03 -5.93 -5.33
CA ASP A 232 -8.89 -6.30 -4.20
C ASP A 232 -10.29 -5.74 -4.44
N LEU A 233 -11.29 -6.62 -4.47
CA LEU A 233 -12.70 -6.30 -4.56
C LEU A 233 -13.35 -6.49 -3.20
N LEU A 234 -14.20 -5.53 -2.83
CA LEU A 234 -14.85 -5.47 -1.52
C LEU A 234 -13.82 -5.67 -0.40
N ASP A 235 -12.71 -4.94 -0.49
CA ASP A 235 -11.56 -5.11 0.39
C ASP A 235 -11.91 -4.84 1.86
N ASN A 236 -12.01 -5.90 2.67
CA ASN A 236 -12.38 -5.86 4.08
C ASN A 236 -13.74 -5.19 4.35
N VAL A 237 -14.68 -5.30 3.42
CA VAL A 237 -16.04 -4.77 3.60
C VAL A 237 -16.74 -5.54 4.71
N VAL A 238 -17.19 -4.82 5.75
CA VAL A 238 -17.95 -5.37 6.85
C VAL A 238 -19.36 -5.76 6.35
N LEU A 239 -19.80 -6.97 6.67
CA LEU A 239 -21.10 -7.45 6.24
C LEU A 239 -22.21 -6.56 6.80
N GLY A 240 -23.04 -6.03 5.90
CA GLY A 240 -24.15 -5.15 6.27
C GLY A 240 -23.80 -3.66 6.40
N SER A 241 -22.55 -3.25 6.15
CA SER A 241 -22.12 -1.86 6.38
C SER A 241 -22.63 -0.82 5.38
N THR A 242 -23.20 -1.25 4.25
CA THR A 242 -23.67 -0.36 3.17
C THR A 242 -25.16 -0.53 2.85
N PRO A 243 -26.08 -0.43 3.84
CA PRO A 243 -27.50 -0.61 3.58
C PRO A 243 -28.06 0.52 2.70
N ARG A 244 -29.17 0.26 1.99
CA ARG A 244 -29.74 1.16 0.98
C ARG A 244 -29.97 2.58 1.50
N GLY A 245 -30.51 2.73 2.71
CA GLY A 245 -30.80 4.02 3.32
C GLY A 245 -29.60 4.78 3.87
N TYR A 246 -28.39 4.21 3.86
CA TYR A 246 -27.20 4.85 4.44
C TYR A 246 -26.38 5.58 3.39
N ALA A 247 -26.19 6.88 3.60
CA ALA A 247 -25.32 7.72 2.81
C ALA A 247 -24.74 8.85 3.67
N ASN A 248 -23.61 9.36 3.23
CA ASN A 248 -22.87 10.49 3.74
C ASN A 248 -22.90 11.58 2.67
N GLY A 249 -22.88 12.83 3.11
CA GLY A 249 -22.74 13.96 2.22
C GLY A 249 -22.18 15.18 2.95
N PRO A 250 -21.93 16.27 2.22
CA PRO A 250 -21.38 17.48 2.80
C PRO A 250 -22.27 18.03 3.91
N ALA A 251 -21.69 18.34 5.07
CA ALA A 251 -22.39 19.00 6.17
C ALA A 251 -22.26 20.52 6.05
N GLU A 252 -23.28 21.27 6.51
CA GLU A 252 -23.25 22.74 6.51
C GLU A 252 -22.09 23.31 7.36
N SER A 253 -21.68 22.59 8.41
CA SER A 253 -20.52 22.94 9.25
C SER A 253 -19.16 22.63 8.63
N GLY A 254 -19.13 22.17 7.38
CA GLY A 254 -17.95 21.60 6.74
C GLY A 254 -17.76 20.12 7.07
N GLY A 255 -17.04 19.41 6.21
CA GLY A 255 -16.83 17.96 6.31
C GLY A 255 -18.00 17.13 5.75
N TYR A 256 -17.99 15.84 6.05
CA TYR A 256 -19.05 14.89 5.67
C TYR A 256 -19.82 14.44 6.92
N ALA A 257 -21.14 14.31 6.80
CA ALA A 257 -22.00 13.74 7.82
C ALA A 257 -22.95 12.71 7.22
N VAL A 258 -23.49 11.84 8.07
CA VAL A 258 -24.55 10.91 7.68
C VAL A 258 -25.79 11.72 7.28
N LEU A 259 -26.29 11.48 6.07
CA LEU A 259 -27.48 12.14 5.55
C LEU A 259 -28.73 11.60 6.23
N GLU A 260 -29.74 12.47 6.38
CA GLU A 260 -31.04 12.06 6.89
C GLU A 260 -31.64 10.97 5.99
N ARG A 261 -32.12 9.91 6.62
CA ARG A 261 -32.79 8.80 5.95
C ARG A 261 -34.19 9.24 5.49
N GLY A 262 -34.63 8.77 4.31
CA GLY A 262 -35.90 9.20 3.73
C GLY A 262 -36.71 8.08 3.08
N GLY A 263 -37.99 8.35 2.83
CA GLY A 263 -38.87 7.48 2.05
C GLY A 263 -39.11 6.11 2.71
N SER A 264 -38.91 5.03 1.94
CA SER A 264 -39.11 3.65 2.38
C SER A 264 -38.05 3.13 3.35
N ASP A 265 -36.95 3.85 3.58
CA ASP A 265 -35.84 3.45 4.46
C ASP A 265 -35.63 4.42 5.63
N ALA A 266 -36.73 4.98 6.15
CA ALA A 266 -36.71 6.05 7.16
C ALA A 266 -35.88 5.70 8.41
N VAL A 267 -35.77 4.41 8.76
CA VAL A 267 -34.88 3.91 9.82
C VAL A 267 -34.15 2.65 9.34
N ALA A 268 -32.96 2.42 9.89
CA ALA A 268 -32.10 1.29 9.50
C ALA A 268 -32.78 -0.08 9.64
N PHE A 269 -33.74 -0.21 10.56
CA PHE A 269 -34.52 -1.43 10.76
C PHE A 269 -35.30 -1.88 9.50
N PHE A 270 -35.68 -0.96 8.61
CA PHE A 270 -36.43 -1.28 7.39
C PHE A 270 -35.55 -1.54 6.16
N ASP A 271 -34.22 -1.49 6.29
CA ASP A 271 -33.33 -1.79 5.19
C ASP A 271 -33.47 -3.25 4.73
N GLN A 272 -33.76 -3.47 3.45
CA GLN A 272 -33.97 -4.81 2.86
C GLN A 272 -32.87 -5.22 1.89
N THR A 273 -31.96 -4.31 1.55
CA THR A 273 -30.88 -4.54 0.59
C THR A 273 -29.67 -3.67 0.89
N LEU A 274 -28.54 -4.07 0.32
CA LEU A 274 -27.27 -3.34 0.36
C LEU A 274 -27.04 -2.62 -0.97
N SER A 275 -26.28 -1.53 -0.91
CA SER A 275 -25.73 -0.81 -2.05
C SER A 275 -24.23 -1.08 -2.15
N PRO A 276 -23.63 -1.09 -3.37
CA PRO A 276 -22.18 -1.22 -3.50
C PRO A 276 -21.44 -0.12 -2.72
N PRO A 277 -20.31 -0.45 -2.05
CA PRO A 277 -19.44 0.53 -1.43
C PRO A 277 -18.93 1.58 -2.42
N ARG A 278 -19.12 2.85 -2.07
CA ARG A 278 -18.60 4.02 -2.78
C ARG A 278 -17.94 4.94 -1.77
N SER A 279 -16.65 5.22 -1.98
CA SER A 279 -15.88 6.08 -1.09
C SER A 279 -16.52 7.46 -0.97
N GLY A 280 -16.62 7.98 0.25
CA GLY A 280 -17.22 9.28 0.55
C GLY A 280 -18.74 9.34 0.46
N VAL A 281 -19.42 8.27 -0.01
CA VAL A 281 -20.88 8.22 -0.11
C VAL A 281 -21.48 7.26 0.90
N ASN A 282 -21.15 5.98 0.91
CA ASN A 282 -21.71 5.02 1.88
C ASN A 282 -20.63 4.11 2.47
N SER A 283 -19.38 4.36 2.14
CA SER A 283 -18.18 3.65 2.59
C SER A 283 -17.02 4.63 2.66
N LEU A 284 -15.97 4.27 3.40
CA LEU A 284 -14.68 4.98 3.39
C LEU A 284 -13.73 4.46 2.31
N SER A 285 -14.11 3.39 1.62
CA SER A 285 -13.36 2.73 0.57
C SER A 285 -14.25 2.44 -0.64
N ASP A 286 -13.61 2.31 -1.80
CA ASP A 286 -14.29 1.94 -3.04
C ASP A 286 -14.51 0.43 -3.12
N SER A 287 -15.44 0.01 -3.97
CA SER A 287 -15.72 -1.41 -4.18
C SER A 287 -14.55 -2.18 -4.80
N ILE A 288 -13.66 -1.51 -5.54
CA ILE A 288 -12.54 -2.13 -6.27
C ILE A 288 -11.30 -1.28 -6.07
N HIS A 289 -10.22 -1.90 -5.59
CA HIS A 289 -8.92 -1.28 -5.42
C HIS A 289 -7.87 -2.00 -6.27
N VAL A 290 -7.29 -1.31 -7.24
CA VAL A 290 -6.09 -1.79 -7.95
C VAL A 290 -4.88 -1.40 -7.12
N LYS A 291 -4.36 -2.33 -6.33
CA LYS A 291 -3.28 -2.06 -5.37
C LYS A 291 -1.91 -2.03 -6.04
N ARG A 292 -1.69 -2.89 -7.03
CA ARG A 292 -0.37 -3.10 -7.66
C ARG A 292 -0.53 -3.44 -9.14
N ALA A 293 0.44 -3.00 -9.93
CA ALA A 293 0.61 -3.38 -11.32
C ALA A 293 2.07 -3.14 -11.71
N TRP A 294 2.74 -4.19 -12.18
CA TRP A 294 4.15 -4.11 -12.56
C TRP A 294 4.47 -5.07 -13.70
N ALA A 295 5.59 -4.79 -14.37
CA ALA A 295 6.11 -5.63 -15.42
C ALA A 295 7.48 -6.21 -15.02
N GLU A 296 7.75 -7.41 -15.51
CA GLU A 296 9.00 -8.13 -15.34
C GLU A 296 9.52 -8.55 -16.71
N TYR A 297 10.74 -8.14 -17.02
CA TYR A 297 11.40 -8.41 -18.28
C TYR A 297 12.70 -9.20 -18.04
N ALA A 298 12.70 -10.46 -18.46
CA ALA A 298 13.84 -11.35 -18.33
C ALA A 298 14.84 -11.13 -19.47
N THR A 299 16.12 -10.99 -19.10
CA THR A 299 17.27 -10.89 -20.01
C THR A 299 18.28 -12.00 -19.72
N PRO A 300 19.24 -12.28 -20.61
CA PRO A 300 20.27 -13.30 -20.35
C PRO A 300 21.13 -13.04 -19.12
N ILE A 301 21.23 -11.79 -18.66
CA ILE A 301 22.08 -11.37 -17.54
C ILE A 301 21.30 -11.10 -16.24
N GLY A 302 19.97 -11.12 -16.28
CA GLY A 302 19.14 -10.75 -15.14
C GLY A 302 17.74 -10.32 -15.54
N GLU A 303 16.95 -9.88 -14.56
CA GLU A 303 15.56 -9.49 -14.71
C GLU A 303 15.39 -8.02 -14.36
N LEU A 304 14.69 -7.28 -15.21
CA LEU A 304 14.27 -5.91 -14.95
C LEU A 304 12.81 -5.91 -14.48
N ARG A 305 12.51 -5.27 -13.36
CA ARG A 305 11.15 -5.07 -12.85
C ARG A 305 10.84 -3.58 -12.77
N PHE A 306 9.64 -3.19 -13.14
CA PHE A 306 9.20 -1.81 -13.02
C PHE A 306 7.69 -1.67 -12.82
N GLY A 307 7.31 -0.70 -12.00
CA GLY A 307 5.91 -0.38 -11.67
C GLY A 307 5.64 -0.46 -10.16
N ARG A 308 4.36 -0.47 -9.80
CA ARG A 308 3.90 -0.61 -8.42
C ARG A 308 3.89 -2.07 -8.03
N MET A 309 4.83 -2.49 -7.20
CA MET A 309 5.05 -3.90 -6.88
C MET A 309 5.22 -4.16 -5.38
N PRO A 310 5.06 -5.42 -4.92
CA PRO A 310 5.29 -5.75 -3.51
C PRO A 310 6.74 -5.48 -3.10
N HIS A 311 6.94 -5.02 -1.86
CA HIS A 311 8.25 -5.00 -1.23
C HIS A 311 8.28 -5.98 -0.06
N HIS A 312 9.13 -7.00 -0.16
CA HIS A 312 9.31 -8.00 0.90
C HIS A 312 10.79 -8.32 1.06
N TRP A 313 11.20 -8.53 2.31
CA TRP A 313 12.55 -8.96 2.65
C TRP A 313 12.53 -9.79 3.93
N GLY A 314 13.35 -10.84 3.98
CA GLY A 314 13.51 -11.69 5.15
C GLY A 314 12.22 -12.37 5.64
N LEU A 315 11.96 -12.24 6.94
CA LEU A 315 10.71 -12.64 7.61
C LEU A 315 9.55 -11.68 7.29
N GLY A 316 9.87 -10.50 6.74
CA GLY A 316 8.95 -9.41 6.55
C GLY A 316 8.75 -8.59 7.82
N MET A 317 9.75 -8.55 8.72
CA MET A 317 9.67 -7.73 9.93
C MET A 317 9.67 -6.24 9.58
N LEU A 318 10.50 -5.79 8.63
CA LEU A 318 10.51 -4.39 8.19
C LEU A 318 9.61 -4.17 6.94
N TYR A 319 9.85 -4.95 5.89
CA TYR A 319 9.11 -4.86 4.62
C TYR A 319 8.38 -6.16 4.32
N ASN A 320 7.05 -6.12 4.23
CA ASN A 320 6.23 -7.31 4.06
C ASN A 320 5.23 -7.15 2.89
N ALA A 321 5.29 -8.02 1.88
CA ALA A 321 4.36 -8.01 0.76
C ALA A 321 2.87 -8.18 1.13
N GLY A 322 2.52 -8.75 2.28
CA GLY A 322 1.13 -8.93 2.70
C GLY A 322 0.37 -9.94 1.82
N ASP A 323 1.06 -11.00 1.40
CA ASP A 323 0.54 -12.03 0.50
C ASP A 323 -0.24 -13.13 1.25
N GLY A 324 -0.22 -13.12 2.59
CA GLY A 324 -1.01 -14.03 3.41
C GLY A 324 -2.51 -13.81 3.22
N ILE A 325 -3.29 -14.90 3.31
CA ILE A 325 -4.76 -14.83 3.20
C ILE A 325 -5.37 -13.88 4.23
N ASP A 326 -4.76 -13.80 5.40
CA ASP A 326 -5.25 -12.96 6.47
C ASP A 326 -4.61 -11.57 6.51
N ASP A 327 -3.64 -11.26 5.67
CA ASP A 327 -2.88 -10.01 5.76
C ASP A 327 -3.71 -8.83 5.31
N ASP A 328 -3.88 -7.88 6.22
CA ASP A 328 -4.66 -6.67 6.00
C ASP A 328 -3.77 -5.47 5.66
N PHE A 329 -2.47 -5.58 5.93
CA PHE A 329 -1.45 -4.58 5.61
C PHE A 329 -0.46 -5.12 4.57
N GLN A 330 0.23 -4.21 3.89
CA GLN A 330 1.21 -4.59 2.89
C GLN A 330 2.19 -3.44 2.59
N SER A 331 3.46 -3.79 2.38
CA SER A 331 4.48 -2.93 1.80
C SER A 331 4.37 -2.97 0.28
N THR A 332 4.12 -1.82 -0.32
CA THR A 332 3.99 -1.63 -1.76
C THR A 332 4.87 -0.45 -2.15
N ILE A 333 5.58 -0.56 -3.27
CA ILE A 333 6.51 0.48 -3.70
C ILE A 333 6.47 0.63 -5.22
N ASP A 334 6.58 1.86 -5.69
CA ASP A 334 6.84 2.18 -7.08
C ASP A 334 8.36 2.09 -7.28
N ARG A 335 8.82 1.13 -8.08
CA ARG A 335 10.25 0.78 -8.14
C ARG A 335 10.68 0.43 -9.55
N LEU A 336 11.91 0.82 -9.91
CA LEU A 336 12.70 0.27 -11.00
C LEU A 336 13.80 -0.61 -10.41
N GLN A 337 13.80 -1.90 -10.72
CA GLN A 337 14.71 -2.87 -10.13
C GLN A 337 15.39 -3.72 -11.18
N PHE A 338 16.69 -3.97 -11.00
CA PHE A 338 17.42 -4.99 -11.73
C PHE A 338 17.92 -6.06 -10.76
N VAL A 339 17.66 -7.33 -11.09
CA VAL A 339 18.09 -8.49 -10.31
C VAL A 339 18.96 -9.38 -11.19
N THR A 340 20.14 -9.76 -10.71
CA THR A 340 21.00 -10.75 -11.37
C THR A 340 21.36 -11.87 -10.40
N SER A 341 21.82 -13.00 -10.94
CA SER A 341 22.23 -14.15 -10.13
C SER A 341 23.56 -14.73 -10.60
N ILE A 342 24.42 -15.07 -9.64
CA ILE A 342 25.64 -15.83 -9.83
C ILE A 342 25.31 -17.27 -9.43
N LYS A 343 24.72 -18.01 -10.38
CA LYS A 343 24.21 -19.38 -10.18
C LYS A 343 25.19 -20.33 -9.48
N PRO A 344 26.50 -20.34 -9.77
CA PRO A 344 27.44 -21.23 -9.07
C PRO A 344 27.55 -21.01 -7.56
N LEU A 345 27.12 -19.84 -7.07
CA LEU A 345 27.19 -19.45 -5.66
C LEU A 345 25.81 -19.35 -5.00
N ASP A 346 24.73 -19.68 -5.72
CA ASP A 346 23.33 -19.42 -5.30
C ASP A 346 23.11 -17.96 -4.86
N LEU A 347 23.88 -17.02 -5.45
CA LEU A 347 23.93 -15.62 -5.01
C LEU A 347 23.08 -14.74 -5.93
N TYR A 348 22.15 -14.01 -5.36
CA TYR A 348 21.30 -13.02 -6.02
C TYR A 348 21.76 -11.63 -5.60
N VAL A 349 21.83 -10.72 -6.56
CA VAL A 349 22.17 -9.32 -6.33
C VAL A 349 21.12 -8.46 -7.00
N SER A 350 20.61 -7.47 -6.28
CA SER A 350 19.68 -6.49 -6.84
C SER A 350 20.13 -5.07 -6.56
N ALA A 351 19.81 -4.19 -7.50
CA ALA A 351 19.83 -2.74 -7.32
C ALA A 351 18.46 -2.18 -7.69
N SER A 352 18.01 -1.16 -6.98
CA SER A 352 16.69 -0.57 -7.20
C SER A 352 16.71 0.93 -6.96
N TRP A 353 15.93 1.64 -7.75
CA TRP A 353 15.55 3.02 -7.51
C TRP A 353 14.04 3.03 -7.26
N ASP A 354 13.68 3.55 -6.09
CA ASP A 354 12.36 3.51 -5.52
C ASP A 354 11.82 4.92 -5.38
N PHE A 355 10.51 5.03 -5.51
CA PHE A 355 9.75 6.27 -5.41
C PHE A 355 8.70 6.13 -4.28
N PRO A 356 9.08 6.22 -2.99
CA PRO A 356 8.13 6.14 -1.88
C PRO A 356 7.07 7.25 -1.87
N SER A 357 7.42 8.46 -2.35
CA SER A 357 6.54 9.62 -2.40
C SER A 357 7.07 10.67 -3.36
N GLU A 358 6.23 11.14 -4.27
CA GLU A 358 6.47 12.27 -5.19
C GLU A 358 5.95 13.60 -4.60
N GLY A 359 5.38 13.58 -3.38
CA GLY A 359 4.84 14.80 -2.77
C GLY A 359 3.67 15.41 -3.58
N ALA A 360 3.79 16.68 -3.95
CA ALA A 360 2.72 17.43 -4.57
C ALA A 360 2.55 17.10 -6.06
N VAL A 361 1.40 16.54 -6.43
CA VAL A 361 1.07 16.18 -7.82
C VAL A 361 -0.14 16.94 -8.35
N THR A 362 -0.20 17.12 -9.66
CA THR A 362 -1.39 17.69 -10.30
C THR A 362 -2.51 16.66 -10.41
N TRP A 363 -3.74 17.13 -10.24
CA TRP A 363 -4.95 16.45 -10.69
C TRP A 363 -5.51 17.21 -11.89
N ARG A 364 -5.97 16.51 -12.93
CA ARG A 364 -6.73 17.12 -14.03
C ARG A 364 -7.99 16.31 -14.26
N ASP A 365 -9.06 17.00 -14.63
CA ASP A 365 -10.29 16.37 -15.12
C ASP A 365 -10.01 15.43 -16.30
N GLU A 366 -10.97 14.54 -16.55
CA GLU A 366 -11.04 13.30 -17.35
C GLU A 366 -10.14 13.11 -18.61
N GLN A 367 -9.46 14.16 -19.11
CA GLN A 367 -8.56 14.11 -20.26
C GLN A 367 -7.27 14.92 -19.99
N GLY A 368 -6.28 14.30 -19.34
CA GLY A 368 -4.93 14.84 -19.15
C GLY A 368 -4.05 13.89 -18.34
N GLN A 369 -2.72 13.95 -18.53
CA GLN A 369 -1.78 13.20 -17.69
C GLN A 369 -1.41 14.03 -16.46
N ALA A 370 -1.61 13.46 -15.27
CA ALA A 370 -1.08 14.01 -14.03
C ALA A 370 0.46 14.02 -14.08
N TYR A 371 1.05 15.06 -13.49
CA TYR A 371 2.50 15.22 -13.39
C TYR A 371 2.90 15.77 -12.02
N ASP A 372 4.11 15.44 -11.61
CA ASP A 372 4.78 15.99 -10.41
C ASP A 372 4.97 17.51 -10.54
N THR A 373 4.57 18.24 -9.51
CA THR A 373 4.70 19.70 -9.48
C THR A 373 6.01 20.19 -8.88
N ALA A 374 6.74 19.35 -8.14
CA ALA A 374 7.96 19.75 -7.46
C ALA A 374 8.94 18.58 -7.21
N GLN A 375 10.17 18.73 -7.70
CA GLN A 375 11.20 17.70 -7.55
C GLN A 375 11.87 17.67 -6.16
N LEU A 376 11.76 18.77 -5.39
CA LEU A 376 12.53 18.90 -4.14
C LEU A 376 11.83 18.26 -2.94
N ASP A 377 10.53 17.99 -3.04
CA ASP A 377 9.75 17.25 -2.03
C ASP A 377 9.69 15.75 -2.28
N ASP A 378 10.25 15.28 -3.40
CA ASP A 378 10.42 13.87 -3.67
C ASP A 378 11.25 13.17 -2.59
N VAL A 379 10.81 11.94 -2.32
CA VAL A 379 11.57 10.98 -1.55
C VAL A 379 12.32 10.10 -2.52
N ASP A 380 13.62 10.32 -2.67
CA ASP A 380 14.49 9.42 -3.44
C ASP A 380 14.98 8.27 -2.56
N GLN A 381 14.83 7.05 -3.05
CA GLN A 381 15.31 5.86 -2.35
C GLN A 381 16.08 4.90 -3.26
N TRP A 382 17.25 4.47 -2.80
CA TRP A 382 18.07 3.47 -3.49
C TRP A 382 18.21 2.23 -2.62
N VAL A 383 17.94 1.06 -3.19
CA VAL A 383 18.02 -0.22 -2.47
C VAL A 383 19.01 -1.14 -3.16
N PHE A 384 19.96 -1.64 -2.38
CA PHE A 384 20.90 -2.67 -2.80
C PHE A 384 20.68 -3.91 -1.95
N SER A 385 20.57 -5.08 -2.58
CA SER A 385 20.47 -6.33 -1.84
C SER A 385 21.40 -7.40 -2.40
N VAL A 386 21.86 -8.26 -1.50
CA VAL A 386 22.61 -9.45 -1.83
C VAL A 386 22.07 -10.59 -0.97
N ALA A 387 21.71 -11.70 -1.60
CA ALA A 387 21.14 -12.84 -0.90
C ALA A 387 21.68 -14.15 -1.47
N ARG A 388 22.13 -15.04 -0.59
CA ARG A 388 22.38 -16.43 -0.93
C ARG A 388 21.11 -17.23 -0.63
N LEU A 389 20.48 -17.75 -1.68
CA LEU A 389 19.19 -18.43 -1.62
C LEU A 389 19.26 -19.72 -2.44
N GLN A 390 19.09 -20.87 -1.78
CA GLN A 390 19.00 -22.14 -2.49
C GLN A 390 17.59 -22.32 -3.07
N SER A 391 17.50 -22.87 -4.29
CA SER A 391 16.19 -23.13 -4.91
C SER A 391 15.36 -24.10 -4.03
N PRO A 392 14.02 -24.03 -4.07
CA PRO A 392 13.17 -24.92 -3.28
C PRO A 392 13.42 -26.41 -3.54
N GLU A 393 13.73 -26.77 -4.79
CA GLU A 393 14.04 -28.15 -5.20
C GLU A 393 15.36 -28.62 -4.59
N LEU A 394 16.40 -27.78 -4.64
CA LEU A 394 17.70 -28.08 -4.05
C LEU A 394 17.63 -28.14 -2.54
N THR A 395 16.85 -27.26 -1.92
CA THR A 395 16.58 -27.25 -0.48
C THR A 395 15.93 -28.56 -0.05
N ARG A 396 14.84 -28.97 -0.72
CA ARG A 396 14.17 -30.25 -0.43
C ARG A 396 15.10 -31.45 -0.62
N LEU A 397 15.91 -31.44 -1.68
CA LEU A 397 16.88 -32.50 -1.93
C LEU A 397 17.95 -32.56 -0.83
N ALA A 398 18.52 -31.42 -0.44
CA ALA A 398 19.51 -31.32 0.63
C ALA A 398 18.95 -31.81 1.97
N LEU A 399 17.75 -31.37 2.34
CA LEU A 399 17.07 -31.80 3.57
C LEU A 399 16.77 -33.31 3.54
N SER A 400 16.37 -33.88 2.39
CA SER A 400 16.13 -35.32 2.24
C SER A 400 17.40 -36.16 2.43
N ARG A 401 18.57 -35.57 2.19
CA ARG A 401 19.89 -36.18 2.40
C ARG A 401 20.42 -35.96 3.82
N GLY A 402 19.67 -35.28 4.68
CA GLY A 402 20.12 -34.93 6.03
C GLY A 402 21.16 -33.81 6.06
N ASN A 403 21.26 -33.00 5.01
CA ASN A 403 22.15 -31.84 4.98
C ASN A 403 21.48 -30.62 5.63
N VAL A 404 22.30 -29.74 6.19
CA VAL A 404 21.87 -28.41 6.62
C VAL A 404 21.81 -27.49 5.41
N VAL A 405 20.74 -26.70 5.32
CA VAL A 405 20.60 -25.61 4.34
C VAL A 405 20.69 -24.29 5.09
N VAL A 406 21.50 -23.38 4.57
CA VAL A 406 21.65 -22.02 5.12
C VAL A 406 21.39 -21.04 4.01
N ASN A 407 20.37 -20.21 4.17
CA ASN A 407 20.09 -19.05 3.33
C ASN A 407 20.36 -17.79 4.14
N ALA A 408 20.86 -16.74 3.50
CA ALA A 408 21.14 -15.48 4.17
C ALA A 408 21.13 -14.33 3.18
N GLY A 409 20.84 -13.12 3.66
CA GLY A 409 20.89 -11.94 2.83
C GLY A 409 21.16 -10.68 3.63
N ALA A 410 21.58 -9.64 2.93
CA ALA A 410 21.60 -8.28 3.42
C ALA A 410 20.95 -7.34 2.40
N GLN A 411 20.17 -6.38 2.89
CA GLN A 411 19.61 -5.29 2.14
C GLN A 411 20.08 -3.97 2.76
N LEU A 412 20.40 -2.99 1.94
CA LEU A 412 20.71 -1.63 2.34
C LEU A 412 19.82 -0.68 1.57
N THR A 413 19.02 0.09 2.30
CA THR A 413 18.25 1.20 1.75
C THR A 413 18.92 2.52 2.12
N TYR A 414 19.12 3.40 1.14
CA TYR A 414 19.51 4.79 1.34
C TYR A 414 18.34 5.67 0.90
N ARG A 415 17.91 6.62 1.72
CA ARG A 415 16.75 7.48 1.43
C ARG A 415 17.08 8.94 1.73
N THR A 416 16.64 9.85 0.87
CA THR A 416 16.81 11.29 1.07
C THR A 416 15.55 12.07 0.72
N GLN A 417 15.34 13.20 1.38
CA GLN A 417 14.26 14.14 1.05
C GLN A 417 14.66 15.55 1.51
N LEU A 418 14.52 16.57 0.66
CA LEU A 418 14.91 17.95 1.00
C LEU A 418 13.74 18.78 1.54
N LEU A 419 12.65 18.86 0.79
CA LEU A 419 11.41 19.52 1.16
C LEU A 419 10.32 18.47 1.41
N ALA A 420 9.20 18.88 1.98
CA ALA A 420 8.00 18.06 2.01
C ALA A 420 6.77 18.96 1.87
N SER A 421 5.74 18.45 1.20
CA SER A 421 4.46 19.12 0.96
C SER A 421 3.36 18.56 1.88
N ASP A 422 3.69 18.24 3.13
CA ASP A 422 2.81 17.54 4.09
C ASP A 422 1.75 18.43 4.76
N PHE A 423 1.52 19.63 4.24
CA PHE A 423 0.59 20.59 4.87
C PHE A 423 -0.85 20.12 4.70
N SER A 424 -1.62 20.06 5.78
CA SER A 424 -3.06 19.73 5.72
C SER A 424 -3.90 20.99 5.49
N GLY A 425 -4.86 20.97 4.57
CA GLY A 425 -5.83 22.07 4.39
C GLY A 425 -6.41 22.16 2.99
N THR A 426 -7.32 23.12 2.78
CA THR A 426 -7.84 23.48 1.44
C THR A 426 -6.91 24.48 0.76
N CYS A 427 -6.85 24.48 -0.57
CA CYS A 427 -6.02 25.41 -1.38
C CYS A 427 -6.53 26.88 -1.37
N THR A 428 -7.19 27.32 -0.30
CA THR A 428 -7.95 28.56 -0.25
C THR A 428 -7.14 29.78 0.21
N GLU A 429 -5.96 29.59 0.82
CA GLU A 429 -5.06 30.67 1.25
C GLU A 429 -3.60 30.39 0.85
N GLU A 430 -2.82 31.45 0.60
CA GLU A 430 -1.39 31.38 0.27
C GLU A 430 -0.60 30.67 1.38
N GLY A 431 0.06 29.54 1.06
CA GLY A 431 0.79 28.73 2.03
C GLY A 431 -0.06 27.69 2.78
N THR A 432 -1.32 27.49 2.37
CA THR A 432 -2.20 26.42 2.86
C THR A 432 -2.67 25.54 1.71
N GLY A 433 -2.57 24.22 1.85
CA GLY A 433 -3.09 23.29 0.86
C GLY A 433 -2.56 21.87 1.01
N ALA A 434 -3.47 20.90 0.97
CA ALA A 434 -3.16 19.48 0.85
C ALA A 434 -2.54 19.18 -0.53
N PRO A 435 -1.51 18.32 -0.61
CA PRO A 435 -0.70 18.08 -1.82
C PRO A 435 -1.41 17.35 -2.98
N ALA A 436 -2.74 17.38 -3.10
CA ALA A 436 -3.44 16.49 -4.03
C ALA A 436 -4.49 17.11 -4.96
N LEU A 437 -4.95 18.36 -4.76
CA LEU A 437 -6.10 18.86 -5.54
C LEU A 437 -5.96 20.33 -5.95
N ASP A 438 -5.43 20.55 -7.14
CA ASP A 438 -5.59 21.78 -7.95
C ASP A 438 -5.20 23.10 -7.25
N CYS A 439 -4.20 23.06 -6.36
CA CYS A 439 -3.61 24.28 -5.81
C CYS A 439 -2.90 25.08 -6.93
N VAL A 440 -3.06 26.41 -6.92
CA VAL A 440 -2.36 27.28 -7.88
C VAL A 440 -0.85 27.13 -7.69
N PRO A 441 -0.06 26.89 -8.76
CA PRO A 441 1.39 26.81 -8.64
C PRO A 441 1.97 28.04 -7.93
N GLY A 442 2.71 27.82 -6.84
CA GLY A 442 3.28 28.87 -5.98
C GLY A 442 2.51 29.16 -4.68
N SER A 443 1.28 28.67 -4.52
CA SER A 443 0.54 28.77 -3.24
C SER A 443 0.76 27.56 -2.32
N LEU A 444 1.49 26.54 -2.77
CA LEU A 444 1.81 25.33 -2.03
C LEU A 444 2.73 25.63 -0.84
N GLY A 445 2.36 25.13 0.33
CA GLY A 445 3.21 25.16 1.52
C GLY A 445 4.24 24.03 1.50
N PHE A 446 5.52 24.36 1.55
CA PHE A 446 6.61 23.39 1.72
C PHE A 446 7.32 23.54 3.06
N THR A 447 7.46 22.46 3.81
CA THR A 447 8.35 22.42 4.97
C THR A 447 9.73 21.93 4.55
N ARG A 448 10.79 22.45 5.17
CA ARG A 448 12.15 21.91 4.95
C ARG A 448 12.30 20.64 5.79
N ARG A 449 12.57 19.51 5.13
CA ARG A 449 12.74 18.20 5.74
C ARG A 449 14.20 17.85 5.99
N ASP A 450 15.06 18.08 4.99
CA ASP A 450 16.51 17.81 5.03
C ASP A 450 16.85 16.46 5.70
N ALA A 451 16.15 15.41 5.25
CA ALA A 451 16.24 14.06 5.81
C ALA A 451 17.20 13.18 5.03
N THR A 452 17.91 12.33 5.76
CA THR A 452 18.79 11.30 5.18
C THR A 452 18.75 10.06 6.06
N TYR A 453 18.34 8.92 5.50
CA TYR A 453 18.25 7.64 6.20
C TYR A 453 19.13 6.58 5.55
N TRP A 454 19.66 5.71 6.39
CA TRP A 454 20.31 4.45 6.06
C TRP A 454 19.59 3.33 6.79
N ILE A 455 19.12 2.34 6.05
CA ILE A 455 18.35 1.22 6.57
C ILE A 455 19.00 -0.09 6.16
N PRO A 456 20.04 -0.54 6.89
CA PRO A 456 20.55 -1.89 6.74
C PRO A 456 19.60 -2.91 7.39
N ASP A 457 19.41 -4.02 6.70
CA ASP A 457 18.55 -5.13 7.10
C ASP A 457 19.24 -6.44 6.74
N ILE A 458 19.41 -7.32 7.71
CA ILE A 458 20.03 -8.62 7.55
C ILE A 458 19.06 -9.74 7.90
N TRP A 459 19.15 -10.82 7.14
CA TRP A 459 18.31 -12.00 7.33
C TRP A 459 19.12 -13.28 7.22
N LEU A 460 18.75 -14.28 8.01
CA LEU A 460 19.35 -15.61 8.01
C LEU A 460 18.27 -16.67 8.23
N GLN A 461 18.37 -17.77 7.49
CA GLN A 461 17.53 -18.95 7.65
C GLN A 461 18.39 -20.20 7.65
N VAL A 462 18.14 -21.07 8.64
CA VAL A 462 18.80 -22.36 8.81
C VAL A 462 17.73 -23.45 8.82
N LEU A 463 17.85 -24.40 7.90
CA LEU A 463 16.92 -25.53 7.77
C LEU A 463 17.68 -26.84 7.96
N TYR A 464 17.11 -27.76 8.75
CA TYR A 464 17.70 -29.07 8.98
C TYR A 464 16.64 -30.12 9.31
N GLY A 465 16.42 -31.07 8.41
CA GLY A 465 15.33 -32.05 8.55
C GLY A 465 13.98 -31.33 8.69
N GLY A 466 13.34 -31.49 9.86
CA GLY A 466 12.10 -30.79 10.23
C GLY A 466 12.29 -29.49 11.02
N PHE A 467 13.53 -29.08 11.31
CA PHE A 467 13.86 -27.86 12.03
C PHE A 467 14.02 -26.67 11.08
N ARG A 468 13.44 -25.53 11.44
CA ARG A 468 13.64 -24.21 10.82
C ARG A 468 13.98 -23.21 11.91
N PHE A 469 15.05 -22.46 11.70
CA PHE A 469 15.35 -21.24 12.44
C PHE A 469 15.50 -20.10 11.45
N GLU A 470 14.86 -18.98 11.72
CA GLU A 470 14.89 -17.81 10.88
C GLU A 470 14.97 -16.56 11.73
N ILE A 471 15.70 -15.56 11.26
CA ILE A 471 16.00 -14.35 12.02
C ILE A 471 16.18 -13.17 11.06
N GLU A 472 15.63 -12.03 11.45
CA GLU A 472 15.77 -10.75 10.75
C GLU A 472 16.17 -9.67 11.75
N ALA A 473 17.09 -8.80 11.36
CA ALA A 473 17.50 -7.66 12.17
C ALA A 473 17.72 -6.44 11.27
N ALA A 474 17.06 -5.33 11.61
CA ALA A 474 17.10 -4.11 10.83
C ALA A 474 17.33 -2.91 11.74
N THR A 475 17.89 -1.85 11.17
CA THR A 475 18.02 -0.58 11.87
C THR A 475 17.79 0.58 10.92
N VAL A 476 17.17 1.65 11.41
CA VAL A 476 17.01 2.92 10.68
C VAL A 476 17.93 3.93 11.37
N GLN A 477 18.93 4.40 10.64
CA GLN A 477 19.91 5.36 11.14
C GLN A 477 19.91 6.58 10.24
N GLY A 478 19.89 7.77 10.80
CA GLY A 478 19.82 8.95 9.95
C GLY A 478 19.62 10.24 10.70
N VAL A 479 19.28 11.26 9.94
CA VAL A 479 18.98 12.58 10.46
C VAL A 479 17.75 13.16 9.77
N LEU A 480 17.10 14.05 10.48
CA LEU A 480 15.89 14.73 10.06
C LEU A 480 16.01 16.20 10.47
N GLY A 481 16.01 17.11 9.51
CA GLY A 481 16.16 18.54 9.78
C GLY A 481 14.99 19.16 10.53
N SER A 482 13.78 18.63 10.35
CA SER A 482 12.56 19.12 11.02
C SER A 482 11.48 18.04 11.05
N THR A 483 10.76 17.97 12.16
CA THR A 483 9.54 17.17 12.33
C THR A 483 8.26 17.97 12.06
N SER A 484 8.36 19.29 11.83
CA SER A 484 7.19 20.14 11.59
C SER A 484 6.62 19.94 10.19
N VAL A 485 5.31 19.70 10.07
CA VAL A 485 4.60 19.79 8.78
C VAL A 485 4.10 21.20 8.47
N ASN A 486 4.09 22.10 9.46
CA ASN A 486 3.63 23.47 9.30
C ASN A 486 4.79 24.41 8.95
N GLN A 487 4.50 25.46 8.19
CA GLN A 487 5.41 26.61 8.00
C GLN A 487 5.74 27.22 9.38
N GLY A 488 7.01 27.24 9.75
CA GLY A 488 7.44 27.70 11.06
C GLY A 488 8.94 27.95 11.14
N PRO A 489 9.44 28.55 12.24
CA PRO A 489 10.87 28.77 12.42
C PRO A 489 11.64 27.44 12.38
N PRO A 490 12.94 27.48 12.04
CA PRO A 490 13.78 26.28 11.99
C PRO A 490 13.68 25.48 13.29
N GLN A 491 13.27 24.21 13.18
CA GLN A 491 13.31 23.25 14.29
C GLN A 491 14.76 22.76 14.49
N PRO A 492 15.11 22.28 15.69
CA PRO A 492 16.37 21.59 15.88
C PRO A 492 16.41 20.32 15.01
N ARG A 493 17.62 19.95 14.59
CA ARG A 493 17.86 18.69 13.87
C ARG A 493 17.60 17.52 14.81
N PHE A 494 16.92 16.51 14.30
CA PHE A 494 16.69 15.24 14.94
C PHE A 494 17.65 14.18 14.41
N ASP A 495 18.18 13.37 15.32
CA ASP A 495 18.90 12.14 14.99
C ASP A 495 17.92 10.96 15.03
N ILE A 496 18.14 9.96 14.19
CA ILE A 496 17.28 8.77 14.12
C ILE A 496 18.13 7.56 14.42
N SER A 497 17.70 6.76 15.41
CA SER A 497 18.35 5.50 15.76
C SER A 497 17.33 4.45 16.21
N GLN A 498 16.80 3.72 15.24
CA GLN A 498 15.75 2.72 15.49
C GLN A 498 16.29 1.32 15.24
N TRP A 499 15.89 0.34 16.05
CA TRP A 499 16.38 -1.03 15.98
C TRP A 499 15.23 -2.03 16.08
N GLY A 500 15.21 -3.01 15.19
CA GLY A 500 14.24 -4.10 15.16
C GLY A 500 14.92 -5.46 15.02
N PHE A 501 14.36 -6.45 15.70
CA PHE A 501 14.83 -7.82 15.68
C PHE A 501 13.67 -8.81 15.77
N ALA A 502 13.61 -9.77 14.86
CA ALA A 502 12.64 -10.85 14.88
C ALA A 502 13.32 -12.20 14.69
N ALA A 503 12.78 -13.24 15.33
CA ALA A 503 13.25 -14.61 15.17
C ALA A 503 12.10 -15.61 15.27
N GLU A 504 12.15 -16.64 14.43
CA GLU A 504 11.18 -17.73 14.40
C GLU A 504 11.89 -19.07 14.47
N ILE A 505 11.41 -19.95 15.34
CA ILE A 505 11.88 -21.32 15.48
C ILE A 505 10.69 -22.24 15.24
N GLU A 506 10.78 -23.12 14.23
CA GLU A 506 9.78 -24.14 13.97
C GLU A 506 10.41 -25.54 14.00
N GLN A 507 9.77 -26.46 14.71
CA GLN A 507 10.10 -27.89 14.67
C GLN A 507 8.90 -28.69 14.19
N ARG A 508 9.10 -29.41 13.09
CA ARG A 508 8.15 -30.40 12.57
C ARG A 508 8.38 -31.75 13.21
N LEU A 509 7.30 -32.38 13.65
CA LEU A 509 7.28 -33.65 14.36
C LEU A 509 6.19 -34.55 13.74
N VAL A 510 6.27 -35.84 14.01
CA VAL A 510 5.26 -36.84 13.61
C VAL A 510 4.98 -36.79 12.10
N GLU A 511 6.00 -37.09 11.29
CA GLU A 511 5.89 -37.05 9.81
C GLU A 511 5.34 -35.71 9.30
N ASP A 512 5.84 -34.60 9.87
CA ASP A 512 5.45 -33.22 9.54
C ASP A 512 3.99 -32.83 9.85
N ARG A 513 3.24 -33.65 10.60
CA ARG A 513 1.84 -33.37 10.95
C ARG A 513 1.69 -32.45 12.16
N LEU A 514 2.67 -32.43 13.06
CA LEU A 514 2.70 -31.53 14.21
C LEU A 514 3.79 -30.48 14.00
N ARG A 515 3.46 -29.21 14.16
CA ARG A 515 4.41 -28.10 14.14
C ARG A 515 4.42 -27.42 15.50
N LEU A 516 5.59 -27.33 16.10
CA LEU A 516 5.83 -26.53 17.31
C LEU A 516 6.61 -25.29 16.89
N GLY A 517 6.06 -24.12 17.18
CA GLY A 517 6.65 -22.83 16.85
C GLY A 517 6.99 -22.03 18.11
N PHE A 518 8.05 -21.23 18.03
CA PHE A 518 8.37 -20.18 18.98
C PHE A 518 8.83 -18.94 18.21
N ASP A 519 8.09 -17.85 18.38
CA ASP A 519 8.32 -16.59 17.67
C ASP A 519 8.73 -15.53 18.70
N PHE A 520 9.68 -14.68 18.32
CA PHE A 520 10.25 -13.63 19.17
C PHE A 520 10.39 -12.34 18.38
N GLY A 521 10.04 -11.22 19.01
CA GLY A 521 10.22 -9.89 18.44
C GLY A 521 10.69 -8.90 19.49
N TRP A 522 11.59 -8.00 19.11
CA TRP A 522 12.00 -6.85 19.90
C TRP A 522 12.15 -5.63 19.00
N ALA A 523 11.66 -4.48 19.47
CA ALA A 523 11.79 -3.19 18.81
C ALA A 523 12.25 -2.16 19.84
N SER A 524 13.13 -1.24 19.45
CA SER A 524 13.46 -0.09 20.29
C SER A 524 12.24 0.81 20.47
N GLY A 525 12.04 1.29 21.69
CA GLY A 525 11.05 2.31 22.01
C GLY A 525 11.74 3.65 22.28
N ASP A 526 10.97 4.72 22.23
CA ASP A 526 11.45 6.06 22.53
C ASP A 526 10.97 6.49 23.93
N PRO A 527 11.88 6.70 24.90
CA PRO A 527 11.52 7.07 26.26
C PRO A 527 11.02 8.51 26.37
N ASP A 528 11.19 9.33 25.33
CA ASP A 528 10.91 10.76 25.34
C ASP A 528 9.59 11.14 24.65
N VAL A 529 8.81 10.12 24.26
CA VAL A 529 7.46 10.24 23.72
C VAL A 529 6.45 9.71 24.74
N ASP A 530 5.48 10.55 25.11
CA ASP A 530 4.35 10.12 25.94
C ASP A 530 3.29 9.37 25.11
N GLY A 531 2.88 8.21 25.60
CA GLY A 531 1.78 7.43 25.05
C GLY A 531 2.19 6.08 24.50
N LEU A 532 1.25 5.13 24.53
CA LEU A 532 1.41 3.82 23.88
C LEU A 532 1.01 3.87 22.41
N THR A 533 0.45 5.00 21.95
CA THR A 533 0.03 5.22 20.56
C THR A 533 0.62 6.48 19.97
N PRO A 534 0.98 6.52 18.68
CA PRO A 534 1.27 7.76 17.97
C PRO A 534 0.12 8.72 18.19
N GLN A 535 0.46 9.91 18.67
CA GLN A 535 -0.55 10.95 18.75
C GLN A 535 -1.01 11.29 17.32
N PRO A 536 -2.34 11.43 17.11
CA PRO A 536 -2.85 11.96 15.85
C PRO A 536 -2.28 13.36 15.64
N GLY A 537 -1.35 13.50 14.70
CA GLY A 537 -0.78 14.80 14.41
C GLY A 537 0.59 14.75 13.74
N PRO A 538 1.03 15.90 13.23
CA PRO A 538 2.24 15.97 12.41
C PRO A 538 3.56 16.02 13.18
N THR A 539 3.50 16.17 14.50
CA THR A 539 4.69 16.38 15.32
C THR A 539 5.04 15.12 16.08
N PHE A 540 6.25 14.62 15.85
CA PHE A 540 6.93 13.72 16.78
C PHE A 540 7.33 14.57 17.99
N GLY A 541 6.38 14.76 18.92
CA GLY A 541 6.62 15.51 20.14
C GLY A 541 7.65 14.77 20.98
N GLN A 542 8.86 15.30 21.05
CA GLN A 542 9.91 14.85 21.95
C GLN A 542 9.91 15.77 23.17
N LEU A 543 9.85 15.19 24.37
CA LEU A 543 9.70 15.92 25.64
C LEU A 543 11.02 16.45 26.22
N GLY A 544 12.17 16.03 25.69
CA GLY A 544 13.46 16.14 26.34
C GLY A 544 14.68 16.13 25.41
N ASP A 545 14.73 15.26 24.40
CA ASP A 545 15.83 15.20 23.42
C ASP A 545 15.37 15.35 21.96
N ASN A 546 16.28 15.20 21.00
CA ASN A 546 15.95 15.25 19.57
C ASN A 546 16.33 13.92 18.89
N THR A 547 16.13 12.80 19.58
CA THR A 547 16.45 11.47 19.06
C THR A 547 15.16 10.70 18.82
N ILE A 548 14.97 10.18 17.60
CA ILE A 548 13.81 9.34 17.28
C ILE A 548 14.25 7.89 17.33
N GLU A 549 13.82 7.16 18.37
CA GLU A 549 14.28 5.79 18.65
C GLU A 549 13.21 4.71 18.44
N THR A 550 11.93 5.08 18.28
CA THR A 550 10.85 4.09 18.12
C THR A 550 10.94 3.33 16.79
N PHE A 551 11.23 2.03 16.85
CA PHE A 551 11.12 1.12 15.71
C PHE A 551 9.72 0.50 15.66
N ARG A 552 9.14 0.36 14.46
CA ARG A 552 7.84 -0.31 14.27
C ARG A 552 7.99 -1.50 13.35
N PHE A 553 7.50 -2.63 13.81
CA PHE A 553 7.38 -3.83 12.99
C PHE A 553 6.30 -3.61 11.93
N ASN A 554 6.48 -4.22 10.78
CA ASN A 554 5.46 -4.25 9.75
C ASN A 554 4.20 -4.91 10.33
N PRO A 555 3.02 -4.29 10.20
CA PRO A 555 1.79 -4.87 10.76
C PRO A 555 1.42 -6.24 10.17
N SER A 556 1.93 -6.62 9.00
CA SER A 556 1.72 -7.99 8.48
C SER A 556 2.67 -9.04 9.06
N TYR A 557 3.69 -8.65 9.82
CA TYR A 557 4.54 -9.58 10.56
C TYR A 557 3.88 -10.02 11.86
N ARG A 558 3.38 -11.26 11.95
CA ARG A 558 2.52 -11.68 13.07
C ARG A 558 3.30 -12.43 14.14
N ILE A 559 3.54 -11.78 15.27
CA ILE A 559 4.10 -12.43 16.46
C ILE A 559 3.00 -13.18 17.25
N ASP A 560 1.78 -12.62 17.29
CA ASP A 560 0.65 -13.22 18.00
C ASP A 560 -0.70 -12.82 17.38
N LEU A 561 -1.78 -13.42 17.87
CA LEU A 561 -3.13 -13.26 17.31
C LEU A 561 -3.96 -12.12 17.91
N ILE A 562 -3.55 -11.55 19.05
CA ILE A 562 -4.36 -10.61 19.85
C ILE A 562 -3.59 -9.31 20.11
N LEU A 563 -2.54 -9.36 20.94
CA LEU A 563 -1.84 -8.19 21.44
C LEU A 563 -1.19 -7.44 20.30
N TYR A 564 -0.24 -8.06 19.57
CA TYR A 564 0.40 -7.42 18.44
C TYR A 564 -0.63 -7.18 17.32
N ARG A 565 -1.30 -8.24 16.86
CA ARG A 565 -2.22 -8.19 15.69
C ARG A 565 -3.35 -7.16 15.78
N ASN A 566 -3.98 -7.01 16.95
CA ASN A 566 -5.18 -6.19 17.06
C ASN A 566 -4.92 -4.92 17.89
N ILE A 567 -4.13 -5.02 18.96
CA ILE A 567 -3.99 -3.93 19.93
C ILE A 567 -2.81 -3.03 19.57
N LEU A 568 -1.61 -3.57 19.30
CA LEU A 568 -0.40 -2.78 19.03
C LEU A 568 -0.18 -2.46 17.55
N GLN A 569 -0.85 -3.12 16.61
CA GLN A 569 -0.73 -2.84 15.17
C GLN A 569 -1.60 -1.68 14.68
N ARG A 570 -2.59 -1.26 15.47
CA ARG A 570 -3.48 -0.12 15.15
C ARG A 570 -2.86 1.23 15.49
N VAL A 571 -1.55 1.21 15.73
CA VAL A 571 -0.79 2.21 16.48
C VAL A 571 0.31 2.76 15.60
#